data_AF-A0A368FGD9-F1
#
_entry.id   AF-A0A368FGD9-F1
#
_cell.length_a   1.000
_cell.length_b   1.000
_cell.length_c   1.000
_cell.angle_alpha   90.00
_cell.angle_beta   90.00
_cell.angle_gamma   90.00
#
_symmetry.space_group_name_H-M   'P 1'
#
loop_
_entity.id
_entity.type
_entity.pdbx_description
1 polymer ?
#
loop_
_entity_poly.entity_id
_entity_poly.type
_entity_poly.pdbx_seq_one_letter_code
_entity_poly.pdbx_strand_id
1 'polypeptide(L)'
;MATQNGHVLASYNLALMLSSGIGVLRSCTTAVEFYKNVAERGRWSEKLMEADGAYKEGRRDEAAIKYLFLAELGDEPAQTNIAYILDRGEADSLFPASKENVLERASDLLFVILNVIIVKC
;
A
#
# COMPACT_ATOMS: atom_id res chain seq x y z
N MET A 1 -0.54 15.75 -19.77
CA MET A 1 0.35 14.73 -19.18
C MET A 1 -0.52 13.68 -18.47
N ALA A 2 -0.91 12.59 -19.15
CA ALA A 2 -1.82 11.57 -18.59
C ALA A 2 -1.24 10.14 -18.61
N THR A 3 -0.13 9.92 -19.32
CA THR A 3 0.38 8.57 -19.64
C THR A 3 1.30 7.97 -18.56
N GLN A 4 1.85 8.78 -17.64
CA GLN A 4 2.81 8.29 -16.65
C GLN A 4 2.12 7.44 -15.56
N ASN A 5 0.93 7.85 -15.10
CA ASN A 5 0.21 7.14 -14.02
C ASN A 5 -0.29 5.75 -14.45
N GLY A 6 -0.74 5.62 -15.71
CA GLY A 6 -1.13 4.32 -16.27
C GLY A 6 0.04 3.35 -16.39
N HIS A 7 1.23 3.86 -16.69
CA HIS A 7 2.45 3.06 -16.72
C HIS A 7 2.89 2.60 -15.33
N VAL A 8 2.80 3.45 -14.31
CA VAL A 8 3.20 3.08 -12.94
C VAL A 8 2.31 1.96 -12.39
N LEU A 9 0.99 2.04 -12.58
CA LEU A 9 0.06 1.02 -12.09
C LEU A 9 0.23 -0.33 -12.83
N ALA A 10 0.48 -0.27 -14.15
CA ALA A 10 0.77 -1.47 -14.93
C ALA A 10 2.10 -2.13 -14.51
N SER A 11 3.15 -1.34 -14.26
CA SER A 11 4.43 -1.83 -13.74
C SER A 11 4.29 -2.46 -12.35
N TYR A 12 3.45 -1.90 -11.48
CA TYR A 12 3.16 -2.47 -10.16
C TYR A 12 2.47 -3.83 -10.27
N ASN A 13 1.47 -3.94 -11.14
CA ASN A 13 0.77 -5.21 -11.37
C ASN A 13 1.70 -6.27 -11.97
N LEU A 14 2.59 -5.89 -12.89
CA LEU A 14 3.58 -6.81 -13.44
C LEU A 14 4.58 -7.27 -12.36
N ALA A 15 5.01 -6.37 -11.47
CA ALA A 15 5.87 -6.72 -10.34
C ALA A 15 5.19 -7.74 -9.41
N LEU A 16 3.89 -7.58 -9.13
CA LEU A 16 3.08 -8.52 -8.36
C LEU A 16 2.97 -9.89 -9.04
N MET A 17 2.77 -9.90 -10.35
CA MET A 17 2.72 -11.15 -11.13
C MET A 17 4.08 -11.86 -11.11
N LEU A 18 5.18 -11.12 -11.25
CA LEU A 18 6.55 -11.66 -11.20
C LEU A 18 6.94 -12.17 -9.81
N SER A 19 6.48 -11.53 -8.73
CA SER A 19 6.74 -12.00 -7.36
C SER A 19 5.94 -13.25 -7.02
N SER A 20 4.67 -13.31 -7.45
CA SER A 20 3.76 -14.42 -7.14
C SER A 20 3.86 -15.58 -8.14
N GLY A 21 4.46 -15.37 -9.32
CA GLY A 21 4.50 -16.36 -10.41
C GLY A 21 3.15 -16.58 -11.10
N ILE A 22 2.24 -15.59 -11.04
CA ILE A 22 0.91 -15.70 -11.62
C ILE A 22 0.98 -15.26 -13.08
N GLY A 23 0.72 -16.18 -14.02
CA GLY A 23 0.69 -15.88 -15.46
C GLY A 23 2.06 -15.59 -16.10
N VAL A 24 3.13 -15.50 -15.30
CA VAL A 24 4.54 -15.33 -15.73
C VAL A 24 5.45 -16.16 -14.83
N LEU A 25 6.67 -16.48 -15.29
CA LEU A 25 7.65 -17.18 -14.46
C LEU A 25 8.05 -16.29 -13.26
N ARG A 26 8.03 -16.86 -12.05
CA ARG A 26 8.43 -16.15 -10.84
C ARG A 26 9.88 -15.66 -10.97
N SER A 27 10.09 -14.36 -10.80
CA SER A 27 11.42 -13.74 -10.82
C SER A 27 11.48 -12.61 -9.80
N CYS A 28 12.16 -12.87 -8.69
CA CYS A 28 12.23 -11.95 -7.58
C CYS A 28 13.11 -10.74 -7.84
N THR A 29 14.24 -10.94 -8.51
CA THR A 29 15.13 -9.86 -8.92
C THR A 29 14.41 -8.87 -9.83
N THR A 30 13.70 -9.38 -10.83
CA THR A 30 12.94 -8.55 -11.77
C THR A 30 11.75 -7.86 -11.08
N ALA A 31 11.04 -8.55 -10.20
CA ALA A 31 9.93 -7.96 -9.44
C ALA A 31 10.40 -6.75 -8.60
N VAL A 32 11.53 -6.88 -7.90
CA VAL A 32 12.14 -5.81 -7.11
C VAL A 32 12.51 -4.60 -7.98
N GLU A 33 13.07 -4.83 -9.17
CA GLU A 33 13.39 -3.75 -10.11
C GLU A 33 12.14 -2.97 -10.56
N PHE A 34 11.05 -3.68 -10.86
CA PHE A 34 9.78 -3.03 -11.21
C PHE A 34 9.17 -2.26 -10.03
N TYR A 35 9.21 -2.82 -8.82
CA TYR A 35 8.74 -2.11 -7.61
C TYR A 35 9.56 -0.84 -7.35
N LYS A 36 10.89 -0.91 -7.49
CA LYS A 36 11.76 0.27 -7.38
C LYS A 36 11.40 1.33 -8.42
N ASN A 37 11.15 0.92 -9.67
CA ASN A 37 10.75 1.85 -10.73
C ASN A 37 9.41 2.54 -10.44
N VAL A 38 8.46 1.81 -9.88
CA VAL A 38 7.17 2.33 -9.43
C VAL A 38 7.39 3.37 -8.35
N ALA A 39 8.12 3.01 -7.28
CA ALA A 39 8.43 3.89 -6.15
C ALA A 39 9.17 5.17 -6.58
N GLU A 40 10.05 5.12 -7.59
CA GLU A 40 10.78 6.30 -8.08
C GLU A 40 9.93 7.22 -8.98
N ARG A 41 8.95 6.67 -9.71
CA ARG A 41 8.18 7.42 -10.73
C ARG A 41 6.81 7.89 -10.26
N GLY A 42 6.29 7.36 -9.17
CA GLY A 42 5.00 7.78 -8.64
C GLY A 42 5.05 9.16 -7.98
N ARG A 43 3.97 9.94 -8.15
CA ARG A 43 3.77 11.20 -7.42
C ARG A 43 3.11 10.93 -6.07
N TRP A 44 3.86 10.32 -5.16
CA TRP A 44 3.32 9.86 -3.87
C TRP A 44 2.90 11.00 -2.96
N SER A 45 3.57 12.16 -3.02
CA SER A 45 3.20 13.33 -2.21
C SER A 45 1.79 13.85 -2.52
N GLU A 46 1.39 13.86 -3.80
CA GLU A 46 0.02 14.24 -4.21
C GLU A 46 -1.01 13.26 -3.63
N LYS A 47 -0.70 11.96 -3.72
CA LYS A 47 -1.53 10.88 -3.19
C LYS A 47 -1.65 10.92 -1.66
N LEU A 48 -0.56 11.29 -0.98
CA LEU A 48 -0.54 11.46 0.48
C LEU A 48 -1.43 12.64 0.90
N MET A 49 -1.38 13.76 0.17
CA MET A 49 -2.28 14.89 0.41
C MET A 49 -3.76 14.53 0.17
N GLU A 50 -4.06 13.72 -0.85
CA GLU A 50 -5.41 13.19 -1.08
C GLU A 50 -5.89 12.27 0.06
N ALA A 51 -4.98 11.51 0.68
CA ALA A 51 -5.27 10.66 1.82
C ALA A 51 -5.56 11.52 3.07
N ASP A 52 -4.70 12.50 3.34
CA ASP A 52 -4.86 13.47 4.43
C ASP A 52 -6.17 14.26 4.29
N GLY A 53 -6.51 14.69 3.06
CA GLY A 53 -7.77 15.37 2.77
C GLY A 53 -8.99 14.50 3.07
N ALA A 54 -8.98 13.24 2.59
CA ALA A 54 -10.06 12.30 2.88
C ALA A 54 -10.22 12.05 4.39
N TYR A 55 -9.10 11.94 5.13
CA TYR A 55 -9.11 11.75 6.57
C TYR A 55 -9.72 12.95 7.31
N LYS A 56 -9.31 14.18 6.95
CA LYS A 56 -9.85 15.43 7.55
C LYS A 56 -11.33 15.63 7.26
N GLU A 57 -11.81 15.14 6.12
CA GLU A 57 -13.22 15.19 5.73
C GLU A 57 -14.06 14.05 6.36
N GLY A 58 -13.46 13.22 7.22
CA GLY A 58 -14.12 12.12 7.92
C GLY A 58 -14.34 10.87 7.08
N ARG A 59 -13.82 10.83 5.84
CA ARG A 59 -13.87 9.64 4.96
C ARG A 59 -12.73 8.68 5.32
N ARG A 60 -12.88 8.06 6.49
CA ARG A 60 -11.83 7.25 7.13
C ARG A 60 -11.42 6.02 6.32
N ASP A 61 -12.38 5.31 5.73
CA ASP A 61 -12.09 4.13 4.90
C ASP A 61 -11.32 4.50 3.62
N GLU A 62 -11.73 5.59 2.97
CA GLU A 62 -11.06 6.07 1.77
C GLU A 62 -9.61 6.49 2.08
N ALA A 63 -9.42 7.19 3.20
CA ALA A 63 -8.09 7.54 3.70
C ALA A 63 -7.27 6.28 4.00
N ALA A 64 -7.86 5.29 4.66
CA ALA A 64 -7.19 4.05 5.03
C ALA A 64 -6.68 3.27 3.81
N ILE A 65 -7.49 3.13 2.75
CA ILE A 65 -7.04 2.47 1.50
C ILE A 65 -5.86 3.22 0.88
N LYS A 66 -5.94 4.56 0.83
CA LYS A 66 -4.87 5.37 0.24
C LYS A 66 -3.58 5.30 1.04
N TYR A 67 -3.65 5.38 2.37
CA TYR A 67 -2.47 5.21 3.21
C TYR A 67 -1.92 3.79 3.14
N LEU A 68 -2.76 2.76 3.08
CA LEU A 68 -2.30 1.38 2.92
C LEU A 68 -1.52 1.20 1.62
N PHE A 69 -2.03 1.71 0.51
CA PHE A 69 -1.34 1.68 -0.77
C PHE A 69 0.01 2.41 -0.74
N LEU A 70 0.07 3.58 -0.10
CA LEU A 70 1.33 4.34 0.04
C LEU A 70 2.31 3.67 1.00
N ALA A 71 1.80 3.06 2.06
CA ALA A 71 2.56 2.27 3.01
C ALA A 71 3.19 1.04 2.35
N GLU A 72 2.47 0.37 1.44
CA GLU A 72 3.01 -0.74 0.62
C GLU A 72 4.16 -0.29 -0.30
N LEU A 73 4.19 0.98 -0.68
CA LEU A 73 5.26 1.57 -1.48
C LEU A 73 6.44 2.07 -0.62
N GLY A 74 6.32 1.97 0.71
CA GLY A 74 7.33 2.38 1.67
C GLY A 74 7.30 3.86 2.06
N ASP A 75 6.17 4.54 1.87
CA ASP A 75 6.00 5.91 2.37
C ASP A 75 5.82 5.91 3.90
N GLU A 76 6.86 6.25 4.64
CA GLU A 76 6.86 6.24 6.12
C GLU A 76 5.72 7.07 6.76
N PRO A 77 5.38 8.28 6.26
CA PRO A 77 4.22 9.02 6.75
C PRO A 77 2.92 8.24 6.61
N ALA A 78 2.68 7.60 5.46
CA ALA A 78 1.51 6.77 5.24
C ALA A 78 1.47 5.55 6.17
N GLN A 79 2.61 4.89 6.42
CA GLN A 79 2.71 3.78 7.36
C GLN A 79 2.27 4.19 8.77
N THR A 80 2.71 5.36 9.22
CA THR A 80 2.34 5.91 10.54
C THR A 80 0.85 6.25 10.60
N ASN A 81 0.32 6.88 9.54
CA ASN A 81 -1.08 7.30 9.49
C ASN A 81 -2.05 6.12 9.40
N ILE A 82 -1.75 5.07 8.61
CA ILE A 82 -2.59 3.87 8.58
C ILE A 82 -2.54 3.12 9.91
N ALA A 83 -1.35 3.03 10.54
CA ALA A 83 -1.24 2.43 11.87
C ALA A 83 -2.10 3.16 12.90
N TYR A 84 -2.15 4.50 12.84
CA TYR A 84 -3.02 5.31 13.69
C TYR A 84 -4.51 5.03 13.44
N ILE A 85 -4.95 4.98 12.18
CA ILE A 85 -6.34 4.69 11.82
C ILE A 85 -6.75 3.27 12.29
N LEU A 86 -5.85 2.30 12.14
CA LEU A 86 -6.07 0.93 12.60
C LEU A 86 -6.09 0.84 14.13
N ASP A 87 -5.17 1.49 14.85
CA ASP A 87 -5.18 1.45 16.31
C ASP A 87 -6.51 1.97 16.90
N ARG A 88 -7.11 2.99 16.27
CA ARG A 88 -8.34 3.61 16.74
C ARG A 88 -9.64 2.96 16.28
N GLY A 89 -9.60 1.90 15.47
CA GLY A 89 -10.83 1.30 14.91
C GLY A 89 -11.55 2.22 13.92
N GLU A 90 -10.82 3.15 13.32
CA GLU A 90 -11.40 4.26 12.59
C GLU A 90 -11.80 3.89 11.14
N ALA A 91 -11.24 2.80 10.62
CA ALA A 91 -11.61 2.17 9.35
C ALA A 91 -12.40 0.86 9.56
N ASP A 92 -13.39 0.89 10.44
CA ASP A 92 -14.19 -0.28 10.84
C ASP A 92 -14.92 -0.95 9.65
N SER A 93 -15.26 -0.19 8.60
CA SER A 93 -15.92 -0.74 7.41
C SER A 93 -14.99 -1.64 6.61
N LEU A 94 -13.69 -1.32 6.60
CA LEU A 94 -12.66 -2.09 5.90
C LEU A 94 -12.03 -3.15 6.78
N PHE A 95 -11.81 -2.83 8.05
CA PHE A 95 -11.17 -3.68 9.03
C PHE A 95 -12.05 -3.80 10.28
N PRO A 96 -13.20 -4.49 10.18
CA PRO A 96 -14.12 -4.59 11.30
C PRO A 96 -13.43 -5.27 12.47
N ALA A 97 -13.60 -4.73 13.67
CA ALA A 97 -12.93 -5.16 14.90
C ALA A 97 -13.38 -6.54 15.44
N SER A 98 -13.90 -7.44 14.61
CA SER A 98 -14.17 -8.83 15.03
C SER A 98 -12.87 -9.50 15.48
N LYS A 99 -12.95 -10.41 16.47
CA LYS A 99 -11.76 -11.05 17.06
C LYS A 99 -10.88 -11.77 16.03
N GLU A 100 -11.48 -12.33 14.99
CA GLU A 100 -10.76 -12.95 13.86
C GLU A 100 -9.90 -11.95 13.08
N ASN A 101 -10.33 -10.70 12.94
CA ASN A 101 -9.65 -9.68 12.15
C ASN A 101 -8.58 -8.91 12.94
N VAL A 102 -8.48 -9.10 14.26
CA VAL A 102 -7.38 -8.52 15.06
C VAL A 102 -6.03 -9.10 14.60
N LEU A 103 -6.00 -10.38 14.26
CA LEU A 103 -4.81 -11.03 13.68
C LEU A 103 -4.53 -10.52 12.25
N GLU A 104 -5.56 -10.22 11.48
CA GLU A 104 -5.43 -9.66 10.12
C GLU A 104 -4.90 -8.23 10.18
N ARG A 105 -5.46 -7.38 11.05
CA ARG A 105 -4.97 -6.01 11.32
C ARG A 105 -3.56 -6.01 11.88
N ALA A 106 -3.22 -6.94 12.76
CA ALA A 106 -1.87 -7.12 13.26
C ALA A 106 -0.94 -7.60 12.14
N SER A 107 -1.40 -8.47 11.24
CA SER A 107 -0.64 -8.91 10.06
C SER A 107 -0.46 -7.79 9.05
N ASP A 108 -1.43 -6.90 8.85
CA ASP A 108 -1.35 -5.73 8.00
C ASP A 108 -0.45 -4.65 8.62
N LEU A 109 -0.52 -4.42 9.94
CA LEU A 109 0.43 -3.58 10.67
C LEU A 109 1.85 -4.12 10.53
N LEU A 110 2.01 -5.43 10.70
CA LEU A 110 3.29 -6.13 10.55
C LEU A 110 3.78 -6.05 9.10
N PHE A 111 2.88 -6.14 8.11
CA PHE A 111 3.18 -6.00 6.69
C PHE A 111 3.63 -4.56 6.37
N VAL A 112 2.92 -3.58 6.90
CA VAL A 112 3.23 -2.15 6.77
C VAL A 112 4.58 -1.80 7.41
N ILE A 113 4.88 -2.34 8.60
CA ILE A 113 6.11 -2.03 9.36
C ILE A 113 7.33 -2.82 8.84
N LEU A 114 7.15 -4.06 8.34
CA LEU A 114 8.28 -4.90 7.89
C LEU A 114 8.53 -4.89 6.38
N ASN A 115 7.60 -4.50 5.51
CA ASN A 115 7.75 -4.65 4.06
C ASN A 115 7.91 -3.34 3.29
N VAL A 116 8.93 -2.57 3.66
CA VAL A 116 9.63 -1.76 2.65
C VAL A 116 10.68 -2.67 1.99
N ILE A 117 10.34 -3.18 0.81
CA ILE A 117 11.26 -3.67 -0.23
C ILE A 117 11.73 -5.14 -0.18
N ILE A 118 11.70 -5.89 0.94
CA ILE A 118 12.43 -7.18 1.01
C ILE A 118 11.59 -8.48 0.92
N VAL A 119 10.32 -8.56 1.35
CA VAL A 119 9.68 -9.88 1.64
C VAL A 119 8.32 -10.14 0.98
N LYS A 120 8.09 -9.72 -0.27
CA LYS A 120 7.01 -10.31 -1.11
C LYS A 120 7.54 -11.27 -2.18
N CYS A 121 8.84 -11.56 -2.11
CA CYS A 121 9.51 -12.66 -2.76
C CYS A 121 10.14 -13.55 -1.68
#